data_AF-A0A2D6UBA7-F1
#
_entry.id   AF-A0A2D6UBA7-F1
#
_cell.length_a   1.000
_cell.length_b   1.000
_cell.length_c   1.000
_cell.angle_alpha   90.00
_cell.angle_beta   90.00
_cell.angle_gamma   90.00
#
_symmetry.space_group_name_H-M   'P 1'
#
loop_
_entity.id
_entity.type
_entity.pdbx_description
1 polymer ?
#
loop_
_entity_poly.entity_id
_entity_poly.type
_entity_poly.pdbx_seq_one_letter_code
_entity_poly.pdbx_strand_id
1 'polypeptide(L)'
;MHHLVTIVRPDDDSTTELLVDELWRAGAVGVEEIDRSIRAAFTDTATATSVALRHGGRLEDVADTTGLDSWRDHAAGYRAGRFH
;
A
#
# COMPACT_ATOMS: atom_id res chain seq x y z
N MET A 1 1.47 13.28 -1.54
CA MET A 1 1.30 12.18 -2.52
C MET A 1 1.97 10.95 -1.93
N HIS A 2 1.41 9.77 -2.16
CA HIS A 2 2.01 8.49 -1.78
C HIS A 2 2.28 7.65 -3.04
N HIS A 3 3.30 6.80 -2.95
CA HIS A 3 3.70 5.87 -3.99
C HIS A 3 3.41 4.45 -3.52
N LEU A 4 2.49 3.76 -4.18
CA LEU A 4 2.19 2.37 -3.89
C LEU A 4 3.04 1.47 -4.78
N VAL A 5 3.76 0.53 -4.17
CA VAL A 5 4.49 -0.53 -4.85
C VAL A 5 3.77 -1.84 -4.59
N THR A 6 3.30 -2.50 -5.65
CA THR A 6 2.65 -3.81 -5.58
C THR A 6 3.60 -4.89 -6.11
N ILE A 7 3.94 -5.85 -5.27
CA ILE A 7 4.88 -6.94 -5.55
C ILE A 7 4.10 -8.26 -5.47
N VAL A 8 4.31 -9.17 -6.43
CA VAL A 8 3.71 -10.52 -6.34
C VAL A 8 4.29 -11.23 -5.12
N ARG A 9 3.42 -11.73 -4.25
CA ARG A 9 3.82 -12.42 -3.02
C ARG A 9 4.56 -13.71 -3.40
N PRO A 10 5.72 -13.99 -2.81
CA PRO A 10 6.36 -15.30 -2.91
C PRO A 10 5.40 -16.41 -2.45
N ASP A 11 5.51 -17.61 -3.03
CA ASP A 11 4.70 -18.76 -2.60
C ASP A 11 5.13 -19.31 -1.22
N ASP A 12 6.31 -18.90 -0.73
CA ASP A 12 6.89 -19.31 0.54
C ASP A 12 6.71 -18.21 1.61
N ASP A 13 6.16 -18.59 2.76
CA ASP A 13 5.83 -17.67 3.85
C ASP A 13 7.09 -17.04 4.46
N SER A 14 8.19 -17.78 4.62
CA SER A 14 9.43 -17.22 5.16
C SER A 14 10.05 -16.17 4.24
N THR A 15 9.96 -16.38 2.92
CA THR A 15 10.39 -15.40 1.93
C THR A 15 9.49 -14.16 1.93
N THR A 16 8.19 -14.35 2.17
CA THR A 16 7.23 -13.24 2.33
C THR A 16 7.56 -12.38 3.55
N GLU A 17 7.86 -12.99 4.70
CA GLU A 17 8.25 -12.25 5.91
C GLU A 17 9.53 -11.43 5.68
N LEU A 18 10.55 -12.01 5.02
CA LEU A 18 11.78 -11.30 4.68
C LEU A 18 11.54 -10.09 3.76
N LEU A 19 10.64 -10.24 2.78
CA LEU A 19 10.23 -9.14 1.91
C LEU A 19 9.55 -8.03 2.71
N VAL A 20 8.60 -8.36 3.58
CA VAL A 20 7.91 -7.38 4.44
C VAL A 20 8.91 -6.64 5.32
N ASP A 21 9.87 -7.34 5.92
CA ASP A 21 10.94 -6.77 6.71
C ASP A 21 11.81 -5.80 5.90
N GLU A 22 12.16 -6.15 4.66
CA GLU A 22 12.92 -5.28 3.75
C GLU A 22 12.14 -4.01 3.42
N LEU A 23 10.84 -4.12 3.15
CA LEU A 23 9.98 -2.97 2.84
C LEU A 23 9.93 -1.97 4.00
N TRP A 24 9.81 -2.45 5.24
CA TRP A 24 9.88 -1.59 6.42
C TRP A 24 11.25 -0.94 6.58
N ARG A 25 12.35 -1.68 6.40
CA ARG A 25 13.71 -1.12 6.46
C ARG A 25 13.98 -0.10 5.36
N ALA A 26 13.35 -0.27 4.20
CA ALA A 26 13.40 0.70 3.10
C ALA A 26 12.60 1.98 3.39
N GLY A 27 11.78 2.02 4.45
CA GLY A 27 11.02 3.20 4.84
C GLY A 27 9.58 3.21 4.34
N ALA A 28 8.97 2.05 4.09
CA ALA A 28 7.53 1.97 3.87
C ALA A 28 6.78 2.58 5.07
N VAL A 29 5.70 3.32 4.79
CA VAL A 29 4.81 3.90 5.82
C VAL A 29 3.57 3.04 6.07
N GLY A 30 3.36 2.04 5.22
CA GLY A 30 2.30 1.05 5.33
C GLY A 30 2.63 -0.15 4.45
N VAL A 31 2.33 -1.35 4.94
CA VAL A 31 2.45 -2.60 4.18
C VAL A 31 1.16 -3.39 4.38
N GLU A 32 0.59 -3.88 3.29
CA GLU A 32 -0.66 -4.63 3.27
C GLU A 32 -0.50 -5.84 2.37
N GLU A 33 -1.04 -6.97 2.81
CA GLU A 33 -1.17 -8.17 2.00
C GLU A 33 -2.53 -8.17 1.30
N ILE A 34 -2.53 -8.34 -0.02
CA ILE A 34 -3.75 -8.30 -0.86
C ILE A 34 -3.69 -9.46 -1.84
N ASP A 35 -4.59 -10.43 -1.68
CA ASP A 35 -4.67 -11.64 -2.49
C ASP A 35 -3.34 -12.41 -2.57
N ARG A 36 -2.65 -12.31 -3.71
CA ARG A 36 -1.33 -12.91 -3.99
C ARG A 36 -0.25 -11.85 -4.16
N SER A 37 -0.42 -10.69 -3.53
CA SER A 37 0.50 -9.56 -3.63
C SER A 37 0.76 -8.95 -2.26
N ILE A 38 1.93 -8.33 -2.12
CA ILE A 38 2.26 -7.41 -1.05
C ILE A 38 2.25 -6.00 -1.64
N ARG A 39 1.52 -5.09 -0.99
CA ARG A 39 1.47 -3.68 -1.37
C ARG A 39 2.11 -2.84 -0.27
N ALA A 40 3.09 -2.02 -0.64
CA ALA A 40 3.75 -1.09 0.27
C ALA A 40 3.55 0.35 -0.16
N ALA A 41 3.36 1.25 0.79
CA ALA A 41 3.23 2.68 0.58
C ALA A 41 4.53 3.40 0.97
N PHE A 42 4.97 4.32 0.12
CA PHE A 42 6.14 5.17 0.36
C PHE A 42 5.80 6.64 0.14
N THR A 43 6.44 7.52 0.90
CA THR A 43 6.36 8.98 0.70
C THR A 43 7.48 9.51 -0.22
N ASP A 44 8.57 8.76 -0.36
CA ASP A 44 9.70 9.09 -1.21
C ASP A 44 9.65 8.33 -2.55
N THR A 45 9.61 9.08 -3.66
CA THR A 45 9.50 8.52 -5.02
C THR A 45 10.72 7.69 -5.41
N ALA A 46 11.92 8.11 -5.01
CA ALA A 46 13.16 7.44 -5.38
C ALA A 46 13.25 6.04 -4.75
N THR A 47 12.91 5.96 -3.47
CA THR A 47 12.80 4.71 -2.71
C THR A 47 11.74 3.80 -3.33
N ALA A 48 10.53 4.32 -3.59
CA ALA A 48 9.45 3.54 -4.19
C ALA A 48 9.85 2.94 -5.55
N THR A 49 10.50 3.75 -6.40
CA THR A 49 10.99 3.32 -7.72
C THR A 49 12.08 2.24 -7.60
N SER A 50 13.02 2.43 -6.68
CA SER A 50 14.09 1.47 -6.42
C SER A 50 13.56 0.12 -5.96
N VAL A 51 12.59 0.13 -5.02
CA VAL A 51 11.91 -1.08 -4.53
C VAL A 51 11.14 -1.78 -5.65
N ALA A 52 10.38 -1.02 -6.45
CA ALA A 52 9.64 -1.56 -7.59
C ALA A 52 10.59 -2.25 -8.59
N LEU A 53 11.71 -1.63 -8.94
CA LEU A 53 12.70 -2.22 -9.85
C LEU A 53 13.37 -3.47 -9.27
N ARG A 54 13.75 -3.44 -7.98
CA ARG A 54 14.42 -4.56 -7.32
C ARG A 54 13.54 -5.80 -7.28
N HIS A 55 12.25 -5.63 -7.01
CA HIS A 55 11.32 -6.72 -6.73
C HIS A 55 10.36 -7.01 -7.89
N GLY A 56 10.56 -6.38 -9.06
CA GLY A 56 9.65 -6.51 -10.20
C GLY A 56 8.22 -6.02 -9.89
N GLY A 57 8.09 -5.06 -8.96
CA GLY A 57 6.82 -4.52 -8.52
C GLY A 57 6.26 -3.46 -9.48
N ARG A 58 4.93 -3.28 -9.43
CA ARG A 58 4.21 -2.21 -10.12
C ARG A 58 4.12 -0.98 -9.22
N LEU A 59 4.56 0.17 -9.74
CA LEU A 59 4.44 1.47 -9.07
C LEU A 59 3.12 2.15 -9.47
N GLU A 60 2.44 2.77 -8.51
CA GLU A 60 1.24 3.57 -8.71
C GLU A 60 1.27 4.81 -7.82
N ASP A 61 1.04 5.99 -8.39
CA ASP A 61 0.98 7.25 -7.66
C ASP A 61 -0.44 7.53 -7.17
N VAL A 62 -0.57 7.84 -5.88
CA VAL A 62 -1.86 8.00 -5.23
C VAL A 62 -1.90 9.32 -4.48
N ALA A 63 -2.98 10.08 -4.69
CA ALA A 63 -3.19 11.32 -3.95
C ALA A 63 -3.47 11.02 -2.48
N ASP A 64 -3.04 11.91 -1.59
CA ASP A 64 -3.11 11.71 -0.13
C ASP A 64 -4.54 11.49 0.37
N THR A 65 -5.54 11.97 -0.37
CA THR A 65 -6.95 11.87 -0.01
C THR A 65 -7.67 10.68 -0.62
N THR A 66 -7.05 9.92 -1.54
CA THR A 66 -7.75 8.89 -2.33
C THR A 66 -8.50 7.86 -1.46
N GLY A 67 -7.92 7.45 -0.32
CA GLY A 67 -8.59 6.57 0.64
C GLY A 67 -9.69 7.25 1.45
N LEU A 68 -9.51 8.52 1.79
CA LEU A 68 -10.49 9.32 2.54
C LEU A 68 -11.70 9.69 1.67
N ASP A 69 -11.47 9.99 0.38
CA ASP A 69 -12.54 10.29 -0.58
C ASP A 69 -13.38 9.04 -0.87
N SER A 70 -12.73 7.88 -1.08
CA SER A 70 -13.44 6.60 -1.20
C SER A 70 -14.27 6.27 0.05
N TRP A 71 -13.72 6.50 1.25
CA TRP A 71 -14.48 6.32 2.49
C TRP A 71 -15.65 7.31 2.59
N ARG A 72 -15.46 8.58 2.22
CA ARG A 72 -16.53 9.60 2.22
C ARG A 72 -17.66 9.24 1.27
N ASP A 73 -17.35 8.80 0.07
CA ASP A 73 -18.33 8.38 -0.93
C ASP A 73 -19.12 7.16 -0.44
N HIS A 74 -18.42 6.18 0.14
CA HIS A 74 -19.06 5.03 0.79
C HIS A 74 -19.98 5.47 1.94
N ALA A 75 -19.49 6.33 2.83
CA ALA A 75 -20.21 6.82 4.00
C ALA A 75 -21.42 7.69 3.62
N ALA A 76 -21.37 8.43 2.51
CA ALA A 76 -22.48 9.28 2.05
C ALA A 76 -23.75 8.47 1.72
N GLY A 77 -23.61 7.20 1.36
CA GLY A 77 -24.73 6.26 1.19
C GLY A 77 -25.39 5.85 2.51
N TYR A 78 -24.68 5.95 3.64
CA TYR A 78 -25.20 5.67 4.97
C TYR A 78 -25.65 6.98 5.62
N ARG A 79 -26.96 7.24 5.64
CA ARG A 79 -27.52 8.27 6.52
C ARG A 79 -27.36 7.82 7.97
N ALA A 80 -26.28 8.22 8.63
CA ALA A 80 -26.23 8.20 10.08
C ALA A 80 -27.35 9.12 10.60
N GLY A 81 -28.34 8.54 11.29
CA GLY A 81 -29.34 9.29 12.02
C GLY A 81 -28.70 10.12 13.14
N ARG A 82 -29.47 11.00 13.78
CA ARG A 82 -28.95 11.83 14.89
C ARG A 82 -28.28 10.94 15.93
N PHE A 83 -27.00 11.21 16.22
CA PHE A 83 -26.38 10.75 17.45
C PHE A 83 -27.14 11.45 18.59
N HIS A 84 -27.83 10.66 19.42
CA HIS A 84 -28.51 11.11 20.63
C HIS A 84 -27.57 11.02 21.83
#